data_AF-A0A6G1S3R7-F1
#
_entry.id   AF-A0A6G1S3R7-F1
#
_cell.length_a   1.000
_cell.length_b   1.000
_cell.length_c   1.000
_cell.angle_alpha   90.00
_cell.angle_beta   90.00
_cell.angle_gamma   90.00
#
_symmetry.space_group_name_H-M   'P 1'
#
loop_
_entity.id
_entity.type
_entity.pdbx_description
1 polymer ?
#
loop_
_entity_poly.entity_id
_entity_poly.type
_entity_poly.pdbx_seq_one_letter_code
_entity_poly.pdbx_strand_id
1 'polypeptide(L)'
;WFWPEKQCMVHTWFLSADFQLYLMAPVIVYLLYRRPALGHSLNLLVALLASVLSGFVIYANKLLPTTLINKLEFDAIKQQLSYSYFATYQHMGPYCLGLLVGYLLHKRPHARLPKHLTWLLWLLLP
;
A
#
# COMPACT_ATOMS: atom_id res chain seq x y z
N TRP A 1 1.17 -16.62 2.51
CA TRP A 1 2.17 -16.11 1.56
C TRP A 1 1.89 -16.77 0.22
N PHE A 2 1.65 -16.02 -0.86
CA PHE A 2 1.19 -16.58 -2.15
C PHE A 2 2.38 -16.92 -3.04
N TRP A 3 2.54 -18.19 -3.37
CA TRP A 3 3.57 -18.65 -4.31
C TRP A 3 3.11 -18.36 -5.74
N PRO A 4 3.87 -17.61 -6.56
CA PRO A 4 3.47 -17.30 -7.93
C PRO A 4 3.26 -18.56 -8.79
N GLU A 5 3.96 -19.64 -8.46
CA GLU A 5 3.84 -20.95 -9.14
C GLU A 5 2.49 -21.66 -8.91
N LYS A 6 1.74 -21.26 -7.86
CA LYS A 6 0.41 -21.79 -7.55
C LYS A 6 -0.71 -20.85 -7.99
N GLN A 7 -0.41 -19.78 -8.72
CA GLN A 7 -1.41 -18.86 -9.24
C GLN A 7 -1.95 -19.39 -10.57
N CYS A 8 -3.28 -19.49 -10.67
CA CYS A 8 -3.94 -19.86 -11.92
C CYS A 8 -3.91 -18.72 -12.95
N MET A 9 -4.02 -17.46 -12.49
CA MET A 9 -3.92 -16.26 -13.32
C MET A 9 -3.07 -15.19 -12.64
N VAL A 10 -2.07 -14.67 -13.35
CA VAL A 10 -1.12 -13.66 -12.84
C VAL A 10 -1.81 -12.39 -12.33
N HIS A 11 -2.99 -12.00 -12.80
CA HIS A 11 -3.62 -10.77 -12.29
C HIS A 11 -4.39 -10.95 -10.97
N THR A 12 -4.65 -12.20 -10.55
CA THR A 12 -5.50 -12.48 -9.38
C THR A 12 -4.85 -12.17 -8.03
N TRP A 13 -3.52 -12.04 -7.98
CA TRP A 13 -2.83 -11.65 -6.74
C TRP A 13 -3.27 -10.26 -6.28
N PHE A 14 -3.44 -9.32 -7.22
CA PHE A 14 -3.83 -7.95 -6.92
C PHE A 14 -5.25 -7.91 -6.36
N LEU A 15 -6.16 -8.64 -7.01
CA LEU A 15 -7.52 -8.80 -6.54
C LEU A 15 -7.57 -9.37 -5.10
N SER A 16 -6.77 -10.40 -4.81
CA SER A 16 -6.68 -10.98 -3.46
C SER A 16 -6.13 -10.00 -2.42
N ALA A 17 -5.10 -9.22 -2.77
CA ALA A 17 -4.55 -8.19 -1.90
C ALA A 17 -5.60 -7.10 -1.61
N ASP A 18 -6.30 -6.63 -2.64
CA ASP A 18 -7.35 -5.62 -2.52
C ASP A 18 -8.51 -6.10 -1.65
N PHE A 19 -8.92 -7.37 -1.77
CA PHE A 19 -9.94 -7.94 -0.89
C PHE A 19 -9.54 -7.89 0.58
N GLN A 20 -8.28 -8.21 0.91
CA GLN A 20 -7.77 -8.15 2.29
C GLN A 20 -7.81 -6.72 2.83
N LEU A 21 -7.41 -5.74 2.01
CA LEU A 21 -7.45 -4.32 2.37
C LEU A 21 -8.89 -3.80 2.50
N TYR A 22 -9.78 -4.23 1.62
CA TYR A 22 -11.20 -3.88 1.64
C TYR A 22 -11.88 -4.36 2.92
N LEU A 23 -11.54 -5.55 3.42
CA LEU A 23 -12.06 -6.05 4.70
C LEU A 23 -11.55 -5.24 5.90
N MET A 24 -10.32 -4.72 5.83
CA MET A 24 -9.75 -3.86 6.88
C MET A 24 -10.35 -2.44 6.88
N ALA A 25 -10.67 -1.91 5.69
CA ALA A 25 -11.16 -0.55 5.49
C ALA A 25 -12.35 -0.13 6.38
N PRO A 26 -13.47 -0.88 6.48
CA PRO A 26 -14.63 -0.45 7.25
C PRO A 26 -14.31 -0.31 8.74
N VAL A 27 -13.39 -1.11 9.29
CA VAL A 27 -12.97 -1.00 10.69
C VAL A 27 -12.28 0.34 10.93
N ILE A 28 -11.32 0.68 10.05
CA ILE A 28 -10.58 1.95 10.14
C ILE A 28 -11.53 3.13 9.93
N VAL A 29 -12.37 3.10 8.89
CA VAL A 29 -13.35 4.15 8.59
C VAL A 29 -14.34 4.35 9.74
N TYR A 30 -14.84 3.26 10.32
CA TYR A 30 -15.75 3.32 11.47
C TYR A 30 -15.09 4.00 12.67
N LEU A 31 -13.82 3.68 12.96
CA LEU A 31 -13.06 4.35 14.01
C LEU A 31 -12.83 5.83 13.68
N LEU A 32 -12.47 6.18 12.45
CA LEU A 32 -12.30 7.58 12.03
C LEU A 32 -13.60 8.39 12.17
N TYR A 33 -14.76 7.77 11.91
CA TYR A 33 -16.06 8.41 12.08
C TYR A 33 -16.42 8.61 13.56
N ARG A 34 -16.31 7.55 14.38
CA ARG A 34 -16.76 7.59 15.78
C ARG A 34 -15.76 8.24 16.73
N ARG A 35 -14.46 8.01 16.53
CA ARG A 35 -13.36 8.44 17.40
C ARG A 35 -12.14 8.85 16.55
N PRO A 36 -12.14 10.06 15.97
CA PRO A 36 -11.13 10.46 14.97
C PRO A 36 -9.69 10.34 15.45
N ALA A 37 -9.41 10.66 16.72
CA ALA A 37 -8.07 10.50 17.28
C ALA A 37 -7.57 9.04 17.24
N LEU A 38 -8.45 8.08 17.62
CA LEU A 38 -8.13 6.65 17.57
C LEU A 38 -8.06 6.13 16.12
N GLY A 39 -8.93 6.63 15.24
CA GLY A 39 -8.89 6.30 13.82
C GLY A 39 -7.59 6.75 13.15
N HIS A 40 -7.14 7.98 13.42
CA HIS A 40 -5.86 8.49 12.92
C HIS A 40 -4.67 7.71 13.49
N SER A 41 -4.65 7.42 14.80
CA SER A 41 -3.57 6.64 15.40
C SER A 41 -3.51 5.21 14.87
N LEU A 42 -4.66 4.55 14.69
CA LEU A 42 -4.72 3.19 14.13
C LEU A 42 -4.25 3.18 12.67
N ASN A 43 -4.73 4.13 11.86
CA ASN A 43 -4.33 4.23 10.46
C ASN A 43 -2.82 4.50 10.31
N LEU A 44 -2.26 5.38 11.15
CA LEU A 44 -0.82 5.64 11.19
C LEU A 44 -0.04 4.40 11.63
N LEU A 45 -0.53 3.68 12.67
CA LEU A 45 0.09 2.44 13.13
C LEU A 45 0.11 1.38 12.03
N VAL A 46 -1.00 1.19 11.30
CA VAL A 46 -1.06 0.23 10.19
C VAL A 46 -0.09 0.62 9.07
N ALA A 47 -0.02 1.90 8.71
CA ALA A 47 0.93 2.38 7.71
C ALA A 47 2.39 2.16 8.14
N LEU A 48 2.73 2.45 9.39
CA LEU A 48 4.07 2.23 9.94
C LEU A 48 4.42 0.74 10.01
N LEU A 49 3.49 -0.10 10.47
CA LEU A 49 3.68 -1.55 10.52
C LEU A 49 3.91 -2.11 9.11
N ALA A 50 3.16 -1.64 8.12
CA ALA A 50 3.37 -2.01 6.73
C ALA A 50 4.78 -1.65 6.25
N SER A 51 5.24 -0.42 6.50
CA SER A 51 6.60 0.02 6.13
C SER A 51 7.71 -0.75 6.86
N VAL A 52 7.55 -0.98 8.16
CA VAL A 52 8.52 -1.75 8.96
C VAL A 52 8.57 -3.19 8.49
N LEU A 53 7.40 -3.81 8.22
CA LEU A 53 7.33 -5.19 7.73
C LEU A 53 7.96 -5.30 6.35
N SER A 54 7.72 -4.35 5.45
CA SER A 54 8.41 -4.27 4.15
C SER A 54 9.92 -4.24 4.32
N GLY A 55 10.44 -3.34 5.16
CA GLY A 55 11.88 -3.21 5.41
C GLY A 55 12.48 -4.46 6.06
N PHE A 56 11.79 -5.03 7.05
CA PHE A 56 12.22 -6.22 7.76
C PHE A 56 12.31 -7.43 6.83
N VAL A 57 11.31 -7.64 5.97
CA VAL A 57 11.30 -8.76 5.02
C VAL A 57 12.44 -8.63 4.00
N ILE A 58 12.70 -7.41 3.51
CA ILE A 58 13.83 -7.15 2.60
C ILE A 58 15.16 -7.46 3.29
N TYR A 59 15.33 -6.98 4.52
CA TYR A 59 16.54 -7.20 5.32
C TYR A 59 16.77 -8.68 5.64
N ALA A 60 15.74 -9.37 6.15
CA ALA A 60 15.84 -10.76 6.59
C ALA A 60 16.16 -11.72 5.44
N ASN A 61 15.64 -11.44 4.24
CA ASN A 61 15.87 -12.28 3.06
C ASN A 61 17.07 -11.81 2.21
N LYS A 62 17.83 -10.80 2.66
CA LYS A 62 18.97 -10.20 1.93
C LYS A 62 18.61 -9.84 0.48
N LEU A 63 17.36 -9.39 0.27
CA LEU A 63 16.84 -9.01 -1.03
C LEU A 63 17.42 -7.66 -1.44
N LEU A 64 17.58 -7.41 -2.74
CA LEU A 64 17.97 -6.09 -3.20
C LEU A 64 16.81 -5.11 -2.95
N PRO A 65 17.08 -3.87 -2.52
CA PRO A 65 16.05 -2.86 -2.29
C PRO A 65 15.32 -2.46 -3.57
N THR A 66 15.90 -2.74 -4.74
CA THR A 66 15.32 -2.52 -6.06
C THR A 66 15.50 -3.74 -6.94
N THR A 67 14.45 -4.14 -7.65
CA THR A 67 14.45 -5.26 -8.60
C THR A 67 15.28 -4.87 -9.82
N LEU A 68 16.58 -5.18 -9.80
CA LEU A 68 17.48 -4.99 -10.93
C LEU A 68 17.31 -6.18 -11.89
N ILE A 69 16.34 -6.07 -12.80
CA ILE A 69 16.00 -7.10 -13.79
C ILE A 69 17.22 -7.49 -14.65
N ASN A 70 18.15 -6.55 -14.87
CA ASN A 70 19.35 -6.77 -15.71
C ASN A 70 20.50 -7.51 -15.01
N LYS A 71 20.43 -7.78 -13.70
CA LYS A 71 21.55 -8.37 -12.93
C LYS A 71 21.20 -9.65 -12.17
N LEU A 72 19.91 -10.01 -12.06
CA LEU A 72 19.47 -11.20 -11.32
C LEU A 72 19.12 -12.35 -12.25
N GLU A 73 19.44 -13.57 -11.83
CA GLU A 73 18.92 -14.80 -12.43
C GLU A 73 17.38 -14.84 -12.32
N PHE A 74 16.71 -15.47 -13.28
CA PHE A 74 15.24 -15.50 -13.37
C PHE A 74 14.55 -15.95 -12.07
N ASP A 75 15.12 -16.91 -11.35
CA ASP A 75 14.53 -17.41 -10.11
C ASP A 75 14.74 -16.44 -8.93
N ALA A 76 15.87 -15.72 -8.89
CA ALA A 76 16.08 -14.64 -7.93
C ALA A 76 15.12 -13.46 -8.17
N ILE A 77 14.81 -13.15 -9.43
CA ILE A 77 13.80 -12.14 -9.79
C ILE A 77 12.41 -12.56 -9.31
N LYS A 78 12.00 -13.82 -9.55
CA LYS A 78 10.69 -14.34 -9.10
C LYS A 78 10.56 -14.28 -7.59
N GLN A 79 11.59 -14.73 -6.86
CA GLN A 79 11.60 -14.66 -5.41
C GLN A 79 11.47 -13.22 -4.93
N GLN A 80 12.24 -12.30 -5.52
CA GLN A 80 12.18 -10.90 -5.13
C GLN A 80 10.85 -10.23 -5.42
N LEU A 81 10.22 -10.51 -6.57
CA LEU A 81 8.87 -10.00 -6.88
C LEU A 81 7.81 -10.54 -5.91
N SER A 82 7.94 -11.80 -5.50
CA SER A 82 6.98 -12.41 -4.58
C SER A 82 7.04 -11.76 -3.18
N TYR A 83 8.24 -11.40 -2.68
CA TYR A 83 8.41 -10.68 -1.39
C TYR A 83 8.23 -9.17 -1.48
N SER A 84 8.53 -8.54 -2.62
CA SER A 84 8.55 -7.08 -2.69
C SER A 84 7.34 -6.49 -3.41
N TYR A 85 6.62 -7.27 -4.22
CA TYR A 85 5.58 -6.73 -5.10
C TYR A 85 4.21 -7.39 -4.89
N PHE A 86 4.15 -8.73 -4.82
CA PHE A 86 2.88 -9.45 -4.63
C PHE A 86 2.36 -9.45 -3.20
N ALA A 87 3.12 -8.91 -2.25
CA ALA A 87 2.74 -8.92 -0.86
C ALA A 87 1.78 -7.77 -0.51
N THR A 88 0.65 -8.08 0.14
CA THR A 88 -0.39 -7.11 0.53
C THR A 88 0.15 -5.94 1.34
N TYR A 89 1.15 -6.16 2.19
CA TYR A 89 1.72 -5.11 3.06
C TYR A 89 2.39 -3.98 2.28
N GLN A 90 2.84 -4.21 1.05
CA GLN A 90 3.40 -3.15 0.20
C GLN A 90 2.31 -2.17 -0.29
N HIS A 91 1.08 -2.66 -0.42
CA HIS A 91 -0.07 -1.89 -0.88
C HIS A 91 -0.86 -1.24 0.27
N MET A 92 -0.62 -1.67 1.51
CA MET A 92 -1.26 -1.12 2.71
C MET A 92 -0.98 0.38 2.91
N GLY A 93 0.24 0.83 2.63
CA GLY A 93 0.64 2.24 2.76
C GLY A 93 -0.22 3.20 1.93
N PRO A 94 -0.27 3.07 0.59
CA PRO A 94 -1.11 3.91 -0.25
C PRO A 94 -2.60 3.75 0.07
N TYR A 95 -3.04 2.56 0.52
CA TYR A 95 -4.42 2.35 0.98
C TYR A 95 -4.77 3.22 2.19
N CYS A 96 -3.89 3.26 3.20
CA CYS A 96 -4.06 4.11 4.40
C CYS A 96 -4.08 5.60 4.05
N LEU A 97 -3.30 6.03 3.05
CA LEU A 97 -3.35 7.41 2.55
C LEU A 97 -4.70 7.70 1.87
N GLY A 98 -5.20 6.78 1.06
CA GLY A 98 -6.52 6.88 0.44
C GLY A 98 -7.65 7.04 1.47
N LEU A 99 -7.61 6.27 2.56
CA LEU A 99 -8.58 6.39 3.65
C LEU A 99 -8.54 7.77 4.34
N LEU A 100 -7.34 8.32 4.58
CA LEU A 100 -7.18 9.66 5.16
C LEU A 100 -7.71 10.75 4.23
N VAL A 101 -7.38 10.67 2.94
CA VAL A 101 -7.87 11.62 1.94
C VAL A 101 -9.39 11.54 1.83
N GLY A 102 -9.96 10.33 1.79
CA GLY A 102 -11.41 10.12 1.78
C GLY A 102 -12.10 10.72 3.01
N TYR A 103 -11.50 10.56 4.19
CA TYR A 103 -12.00 11.18 5.42
C TYR A 103 -11.95 12.71 5.40
N LEU A 104 -10.85 13.28 4.90
CA LEU A 104 -10.70 14.73 4.77
C LEU A 104 -11.75 15.31 3.81
N LEU A 105 -11.99 14.62 2.68
CA LEU A 105 -13.00 15.01 1.72
C LEU A 105 -14.42 14.92 2.30
N HIS A 106 -14.69 13.89 3.12
CA HIS A 106 -15.97 13.77 3.83
C HIS A 106 -16.20 14.94 4.81
N LYS A 107 -15.17 15.35 5.55
CA LYS A 107 -15.26 16.51 6.46
C LYS A 107 -15.33 17.86 5.75
N ARG A 108 -14.76 17.97 4.54
CA ARG A 108 -14.73 19.20 3.76
C ARG A 108 -15.15 18.92 2.31
N PRO A 109 -16.45 18.73 2.04
CA PRO A 109 -16.93 18.35 0.70
C PRO A 109 -16.68 19.43 -0.36
N HIS A 110 -16.51 20.69 0.05
CA HIS A 110 -16.16 21.80 -0.84
C HIS A 110 -14.68 22.20 -0.78
N ALA A 111 -13.82 21.38 -0.15
CA ALA A 111 -12.38 21.61 -0.22
C ALA A 111 -11.93 21.47 -1.68
N ARG A 112 -11.56 22.60 -2.28
CA ARG A 112 -10.90 22.63 -3.57
C ARG A 112 -9.41 22.58 -3.31
N LEU A 113 -8.69 21.70 -4.02
CA LEU A 113 -7.24 21.79 -4.04
C LEU A 113 -6.86 23.17 -4.60
N PRO A 114 -5.93 23.88 -3.97
CA PRO A 114 -5.53 25.18 -4.49
C PRO A 114 -4.79 24.98 -5.81
N LYS A 115 -5.01 25.91 -6.76
CA LYS A 115 -4.53 25.78 -8.15
C LYS A 115 -3.03 25.48 -8.23
N HIS A 116 -2.21 26.09 -7.36
CA HIS A 116 -0.77 25.85 -7.31
C HIS A 116 -0.42 24.38 -7.01
N LEU A 117 -1.17 23.73 -6.11
CA LEU A 117 -0.94 22.33 -5.76
C LEU A 117 -1.36 21.41 -6.90
N THR A 118 -2.41 21.76 -7.64
CA THR A 118 -2.81 21.02 -8.86
C THR A 118 -1.73 21.10 -9.94
N TRP A 119 -1.18 22.28 -10.20
CA TRP A 119 -0.07 22.45 -11.14
C TRP A 119 1.18 21.69 -10.71
N LEU A 120 1.54 21.75 -9.43
CA LEU A 120 2.66 20.96 -8.89
C LEU A 120 2.42 19.47 -9.05
N LEU A 121 1.22 18.97 -8.78
CA LEU A 121 0.86 17.56 -8.93
C LEU A 121 0.96 17.10 -10.40
N TRP A 122 0.54 17.94 -11.33
CA TRP A 122 0.67 17.68 -12.78
C TRP A 122 2.13 17.67 -13.26
N LEU A 123 3.00 18.48 -12.66
CA LEU A 123 4.43 18.48 -12.97
C LEU A 123 5.19 17.32 -12.30
N LEU A 124 4.68 16.81 -11.18
CA LEU A 124 5.26 15.69 -10.41
C LEU A 124 4.76 14.30 -10.86
N LEU A 125 3.60 14.21 -11.51
CA LEU A 125 3.14 13.02 -12.23
C LEU A 125 3.30 13.21 -13.77
N PRO A 126 4.52 13.21 -14.33
CA PRO A 126 4.72 12.99 -15.75
C PRO A 126 4.60 11.50 -16.12
#